data_AF-A0A2P5YUR8-F1
#
_entry.id   AF-A0A2P5YUR8-F1
#
_cell.length_a   1.000
_cell.length_b   1.000
_cell.length_c   1.000
_cell.angle_alpha   90.00
_cell.angle_beta   90.00
_cell.angle_gamma   90.00
#
_symmetry.space_group_name_H-M   'P 1'
#
loop_
_entity.id
_entity.type
_entity.pdbx_description
1 polymer ?
#
loop_
_entity_poly.entity_id
_entity_poly.type
_entity_poly.pdbx_seq_one_letter_code
_entity_poly.pdbx_strand_id
1 'polypeptide(L)'
;MPRRRLRDLSIVQNTTNSEEVSTEQQTVVGSSSVPETFDESVEFQKVSDAYIKKALGKKWRDHKSNLKKEYFKKPISLEEKLQNVPPGMLRYQWEDAVRFWNSKKGEDRERVGTSSRQKQKFTHTAGSRSFSCVAQVAEATSGQKVGRLQLFDITHRKKDGTPMTSEAAEIMEKLKDKKEEYEATASTDSSVNFEDIDNRIINEVLGPESESQAEVQRLNDQIVQIQASTDEQISQLRVEAAAREAEQNRK
;
A
#
# COMPACT_ATOMS: atom_id res chain seq x y z
N MET A 1 -26.68 -32.62 9.15
CA MET A 1 -25.93 -33.60 9.97
C MET A 1 -25.03 -32.86 10.96
N PRO A 2 -24.99 -33.23 12.25
CA PRO A 2 -24.22 -32.49 13.24
C PRO A 2 -22.76 -32.94 13.29
N ARG A 3 -21.84 -31.98 13.39
CA ARG A 3 -20.38 -32.19 13.47
C ARG A 3 -19.98 -32.66 14.88
N ARG A 4 -19.23 -33.77 14.99
CA ARG A 4 -18.59 -34.23 16.23
C ARG A 4 -17.49 -33.25 16.66
N ARG A 5 -17.46 -32.90 17.95
CA ARG A 5 -16.32 -32.25 18.63
C ARG A 5 -15.38 -33.35 19.14
N LEU A 6 -14.09 -33.24 18.86
CA LEU A 6 -13.05 -33.94 19.63
C LEU A 6 -12.51 -32.98 20.69
N ARG A 7 -12.49 -33.44 21.94
CA ARG A 7 -11.84 -32.80 23.08
C ARG A 7 -10.44 -33.41 23.26
N ASP A 8 -9.52 -32.53 23.62
CA ASP A 8 -8.43 -32.62 24.60
C ASP A 8 -7.55 -33.89 24.63
N LEU A 9 -6.28 -33.68 24.29
CA LEU A 9 -5.15 -34.48 24.78
C LEU A 9 -4.27 -33.56 25.61
N SER A 10 -4.33 -33.74 26.94
CA SER A 10 -3.39 -33.17 27.90
C SER A 10 -2.09 -33.98 27.88
N ILE A 11 -0.95 -33.29 27.87
CA ILE A 11 0.34 -33.88 28.21
C ILE A 11 0.78 -33.26 29.54
N VAL A 12 0.78 -34.13 30.55
CA VAL A 12 1.39 -33.94 31.87
C VAL A 12 2.89 -34.18 31.74
N GLN A 13 3.73 -33.30 32.30
CA GLN A 13 4.96 -33.57 33.06
C GLN A 13 5.33 -32.28 33.81
N ASN A 14 5.92 -32.24 35.00
CA ASN A 14 6.03 -33.08 36.19
C ASN A 14 6.57 -32.11 37.28
N THR A 15 6.18 -32.33 38.53
CA THR A 15 6.51 -31.52 39.71
C THR A 15 7.94 -31.73 40.19
N THR A 16 8.59 -30.66 40.69
CA THR A 16 9.43 -30.76 41.91
C THR A 16 9.41 -29.41 42.63
N ASN A 17 8.86 -29.42 43.85
CA ASN A 17 8.99 -28.36 44.85
C ASN A 17 10.39 -28.43 45.49
N SER A 18 10.90 -27.30 46.00
CA SER A 18 11.26 -27.17 47.43
C SER A 18 11.70 -25.75 47.78
N GLU A 19 11.37 -25.40 49.02
CA GLU A 19 11.42 -24.11 49.70
C GLU A 19 12.81 -23.73 50.24
N GLU A 20 12.87 -22.50 50.75
CA GLU A 20 13.71 -21.97 51.85
C GLU A 20 14.80 -20.91 51.54
N VAL A 21 14.41 -19.65 51.85
CA VAL A 21 15.01 -18.67 52.79
C VAL A 21 16.54 -18.43 52.77
N SER A 22 16.96 -17.18 52.52
CA SER A 22 17.73 -16.37 53.50
C SER A 22 17.94 -14.93 53.01
N THR A 23 17.80 -14.00 53.96
CA THR A 23 17.99 -12.55 53.92
C THR A 23 19.45 -12.12 53.78
N GLU A 24 19.72 -11.02 53.07
CA GLU A 24 20.40 -9.79 53.56
C GLU A 24 20.83 -8.85 52.42
N GLN A 25 21.07 -7.60 52.80
CA GLN A 25 21.02 -6.37 52.01
C GLN A 25 22.30 -6.11 51.18
N GLN A 26 22.22 -5.35 50.06
CA GLN A 26 22.77 -3.97 49.95
C GLN A 26 22.83 -3.39 48.51
N THR A 27 22.52 -2.08 48.46
CA THR A 27 23.07 -0.99 47.63
C THR A 27 22.86 -0.94 46.10
N VAL A 28 22.03 0.04 45.70
CA VAL A 28 22.30 1.13 44.73
C VAL A 28 23.33 0.85 43.63
N VAL A 29 22.89 0.82 42.36
CA VAL A 29 23.35 1.66 41.23
C VAL A 29 22.59 1.21 39.95
N GLY A 30 22.02 2.18 39.24
CA GLY A 30 21.88 2.14 37.78
C GLY A 30 20.57 1.58 37.22
N SER A 31 19.60 2.47 36.95
CA SER A 31 18.57 2.25 35.94
C SER A 31 19.22 1.94 34.59
N SER A 32 19.23 0.67 34.18
CA SER A 32 19.50 0.28 32.81
C SER A 32 18.18 0.30 32.06
N SER A 33 17.88 1.42 31.41
CA SER A 33 16.81 1.51 30.41
C SER A 33 17.15 0.57 29.24
N VAL A 34 16.55 -0.62 29.26
CA VAL A 34 16.44 -1.49 28.10
C VAL A 34 15.65 -0.71 27.04
N PRO A 35 16.17 -0.50 25.82
CA PRO A 35 15.38 0.15 24.78
C PRO A 35 14.23 -0.77 24.38
N GLU A 36 13.04 -0.18 24.27
CA GLU A 36 11.81 -0.77 23.70
C GLU A 36 12.12 -1.40 22.33
N THR A 37 12.47 -2.68 22.32
CA THR A 37 12.80 -3.45 21.11
C THR A 37 11.76 -4.52 20.82
N PHE A 38 10.67 -4.57 21.60
CA PHE A 38 9.59 -5.53 21.39
C PHE A 38 8.47 -5.03 20.45
N ASP A 39 8.34 -3.72 20.24
CA ASP A 39 7.24 -3.16 19.45
C ASP A 39 7.48 -3.21 17.93
N GLU A 40 8.74 -3.07 17.50
CA GLU A 40 9.14 -3.05 16.09
C GLU A 40 8.93 -4.41 15.38
N SER A 41 9.16 -5.52 16.09
CA SER A 41 8.96 -6.88 15.56
C SER A 41 7.48 -7.21 15.31
N VAL A 42 6.59 -6.66 16.15
CA VAL A 42 5.15 -6.86 16.08
C VAL A 42 4.56 -6.06 14.93
N GLU A 43 5.03 -4.83 14.71
CA GLU A 43 4.62 -4.01 13.57
C GLU A 43 5.11 -4.58 12.23
N PHE A 44 6.35 -5.07 12.14
CA PHE A 44 6.83 -5.76 10.92
C PHE A 44 6.03 -7.02 10.59
N GLN A 45 5.64 -7.80 11.61
CA GLN A 45 4.79 -8.98 11.42
C GLN A 45 3.38 -8.61 10.92
N LYS A 46 2.78 -7.54 11.45
CA LYS A 46 1.46 -7.05 10.98
C LYS A 46 1.50 -6.56 9.53
N VAL A 47 2.54 -5.79 9.16
CA VAL A 47 2.72 -5.26 7.81
C VAL A 47 2.91 -6.40 6.80
N SER A 48 3.71 -7.40 7.14
CA SER A 48 3.94 -8.57 6.29
C SER A 48 2.67 -9.43 6.12
N ASP A 49 1.90 -9.66 7.18
CA ASP A 49 0.61 -10.36 7.13
C ASP A 49 -0.40 -9.65 6.22
N ALA A 50 -0.49 -8.32 6.33
CA ALA A 50 -1.38 -7.51 5.49
C ALA A 50 -0.99 -7.62 4.01
N TYR A 51 0.30 -7.58 3.71
CA TYR A 51 0.82 -7.76 2.36
C TYR A 51 0.51 -9.17 1.81
N ILE A 52 0.77 -10.22 2.59
CA ILE A 52 0.51 -11.61 2.19
C ILE A 52 -0.99 -11.81 1.91
N LYS A 53 -1.87 -11.32 2.79
CA LYS A 53 -3.34 -11.37 2.59
C LYS A 53 -3.76 -10.66 1.31
N LYS A 54 -3.19 -9.49 1.00
CA LYS A 54 -3.45 -8.77 -0.26
C LYS A 54 -3.00 -9.57 -1.48
N ALA A 55 -1.80 -10.14 -1.44
CA ALA A 55 -1.23 -10.93 -2.54
C ALA A 55 -2.05 -12.21 -2.81
N LEU A 56 -2.39 -12.96 -1.76
CA LEU A 56 -3.25 -14.15 -1.84
C LEU A 56 -4.65 -13.78 -2.34
N GLY A 57 -5.22 -12.71 -1.81
CA GLY A 57 -6.52 -12.18 -2.26
C GLY A 57 -6.52 -11.78 -3.73
N LYS A 58 -5.43 -11.21 -4.25
CA LYS A 58 -5.27 -10.93 -5.69
C LYS A 58 -5.23 -12.23 -6.49
N LYS A 59 -4.36 -13.18 -6.15
CA LYS A 59 -4.27 -14.48 -6.84
C LYS A 59 -5.63 -15.19 -6.88
N TRP A 60 -6.37 -15.15 -5.79
CA TRP A 60 -7.70 -15.75 -5.71
C TRP A 60 -8.74 -15.05 -6.59
N ARG A 61 -8.74 -13.70 -6.64
CA ARG A 61 -9.60 -12.93 -7.55
C ARG A 61 -9.29 -13.24 -9.02
N ASP A 62 -8.01 -13.28 -9.38
CA ASP A 62 -7.54 -13.58 -10.73
C ASP A 62 -7.94 -15.00 -11.14
N HIS A 63 -7.71 -15.98 -10.25
CA HIS A 63 -8.12 -17.36 -10.47
C HIS A 63 -9.64 -17.50 -10.69
N LYS A 64 -10.46 -16.87 -9.84
CA LYS A 64 -11.92 -16.83 -10.01
C LYS A 64 -12.35 -16.20 -11.34
N SER A 65 -11.67 -15.13 -11.76
CA SER A 65 -11.93 -14.47 -13.04
C SER A 65 -11.69 -15.43 -14.21
N ASN A 66 -10.55 -16.14 -14.19
CA ASN A 66 -10.21 -17.13 -15.20
C ASN A 66 -11.23 -18.28 -15.23
N LEU A 67 -11.60 -18.83 -14.06
CA LEU A 67 -12.62 -19.87 -13.97
C LEU A 67 -13.97 -19.41 -14.56
N LYS A 68 -14.41 -18.21 -14.20
CA LYS A 68 -15.67 -17.67 -14.72
C LYS A 68 -15.60 -17.51 -16.24
N LYS A 69 -14.47 -17.06 -16.79
CA LYS A 69 -14.25 -16.92 -18.23
C LYS A 69 -14.26 -18.28 -18.95
N GLU A 70 -13.51 -19.26 -18.46
CA GLU A 70 -13.27 -20.53 -19.14
C GLU A 70 -14.42 -21.54 -18.98
N TYR A 71 -15.14 -21.51 -17.86
CA TYR A 71 -16.14 -22.54 -17.55
C TYR A 71 -17.56 -21.96 -17.49
N PHE A 72 -17.74 -20.78 -16.88
CA PHE A 72 -19.09 -20.24 -16.64
C PHE A 72 -19.66 -19.44 -17.82
N LYS A 73 -18.84 -18.65 -18.52
CA LYS A 73 -19.27 -17.79 -19.65
C LYS A 73 -19.45 -18.54 -20.98
N LYS A 74 -19.20 -19.86 -21.01
CA LYS A 74 -19.46 -20.70 -22.19
C LYS A 74 -20.98 -20.88 -22.43
N PRO A 75 -21.43 -20.94 -23.68
CA PRO A 75 -22.83 -21.17 -24.04
C PRO A 75 -23.21 -22.65 -23.89
N ILE A 76 -23.15 -23.15 -22.67
CA ILE A 76 -23.53 -24.52 -22.27
C ILE A 76 -24.66 -24.44 -21.23
N SER A 77 -25.43 -25.52 -21.08
CA SER A 77 -26.53 -25.59 -20.11
C SER A 77 -26.01 -25.54 -18.66
N LEU A 78 -26.88 -25.18 -17.71
CA LEU A 78 -26.50 -25.14 -16.30
C LEU A 78 -26.06 -26.51 -15.77
N GLU A 79 -26.73 -27.58 -16.20
CA GLU A 79 -26.40 -28.94 -15.81
C GLU A 79 -25.01 -29.33 -16.32
N GLU A 80 -24.72 -29.06 -17.59
CA GLU A 80 -23.38 -29.27 -18.16
C GLU A 80 -22.32 -28.43 -17.44
N LYS A 81 -22.64 -27.19 -17.02
CA LYS A 81 -21.71 -26.38 -16.20
C LYS A 81 -21.41 -27.05 -14.87
N LEU A 82 -22.39 -27.63 -14.19
CA LEU A 82 -22.19 -28.28 -12.89
C LEU A 82 -21.36 -29.57 -13.02
N GLN A 83 -21.48 -30.30 -14.13
CA GLN A 83 -20.66 -31.49 -14.37
C GLN A 83 -19.21 -31.17 -14.77
N ASN A 84 -18.98 -30.02 -15.41
CA ASN A 84 -17.66 -29.57 -15.86
C ASN A 84 -16.84 -28.94 -14.72
N VAL A 85 -16.50 -29.74 -13.70
CA VAL A 85 -15.67 -29.32 -12.56
C VAL A 85 -14.23 -29.05 -13.04
N PRO A 86 -13.65 -27.85 -12.77
CA PRO A 86 -12.26 -27.55 -13.13
C PRO A 86 -11.26 -28.52 -12.48
N PRO A 87 -10.19 -28.92 -13.18
CA PRO A 87 -9.13 -29.74 -12.60
C PRO A 87 -8.54 -29.10 -11.33
N GLY A 88 -8.42 -29.87 -10.25
CA GLY A 88 -7.90 -29.39 -8.97
C GLY A 88 -8.91 -28.64 -8.09
N MET A 89 -10.17 -28.51 -8.51
CA MET A 89 -11.25 -27.95 -7.69
C MET A 89 -12.18 -29.04 -7.16
N LEU A 90 -12.59 -28.94 -5.90
CA LEU A 90 -13.56 -29.87 -5.33
C LEU A 90 -14.96 -29.57 -5.88
N ARG A 91 -15.72 -30.62 -6.21
CA ARG A 91 -17.07 -30.49 -6.81
C ARG A 91 -17.96 -29.53 -6.04
N TYR A 92 -18.05 -29.66 -4.71
CA TYR A 92 -18.90 -28.78 -3.90
C TYR A 92 -18.48 -27.30 -3.98
N GLN A 93 -17.18 -27.01 -4.10
CA GLN A 93 -16.67 -25.63 -4.24
C GLN A 93 -17.06 -25.04 -5.59
N TRP A 94 -17.00 -25.85 -6.64
CA TRP A 94 -17.45 -25.45 -7.97
C TRP A 94 -18.95 -25.18 -7.99
N GLU A 95 -19.75 -26.09 -7.43
CA GLU A 95 -21.19 -25.89 -7.33
C GLU A 95 -21.54 -24.62 -6.54
N ASP A 96 -20.86 -24.33 -5.42
CA ASP A 96 -21.04 -23.09 -4.66
C ASP A 96 -20.71 -21.84 -5.50
N ALA A 97 -19.65 -21.89 -6.30
CA ALA A 97 -19.29 -20.80 -7.19
C ALA A 97 -20.34 -20.58 -8.29
N VAL A 98 -20.82 -21.65 -8.92
CA VAL A 98 -21.88 -21.60 -9.94
C VAL A 98 -23.20 -21.11 -9.35
N ARG A 99 -23.58 -21.59 -8.16
CA ARG A 99 -24.75 -21.08 -7.41
C ARG A 99 -24.62 -19.59 -7.14
N PHE A 100 -23.45 -19.14 -6.67
CA PHE A 100 -23.20 -17.74 -6.39
C PHE A 100 -23.29 -16.86 -7.64
N TRP A 101 -22.68 -17.27 -8.77
CA TRP A 101 -22.73 -16.48 -10.00
C TRP A 101 -24.11 -16.39 -10.64
N ASN A 102 -24.97 -17.40 -10.44
CA ASN A 102 -26.38 -17.36 -10.87
C ASN A 102 -27.31 -16.67 -9.86
N SER A 103 -26.82 -16.33 -8.66
CA SER A 103 -27.63 -15.65 -7.65
C SER A 103 -27.84 -14.17 -8.00
N LYS A 104 -28.93 -13.59 -7.48
CA LYS A 104 -29.19 -12.13 -7.62
C LYS A 104 -28.02 -11.28 -7.13
N LYS A 105 -27.40 -11.69 -6.02
CA LYS A 105 -26.20 -11.04 -5.47
C LYS A 105 -25.00 -11.09 -6.41
N GLY A 106 -24.82 -12.20 -7.13
CA GLY A 106 -23.76 -12.35 -8.14
C GLY A 106 -23.99 -11.46 -9.36
N GLU A 107 -25.23 -11.44 -9.84
CA GLU A 107 -25.69 -10.60 -10.96
C GLU A 107 -25.52 -9.10 -10.63
N ASP A 108 -25.97 -8.67 -9.46
CA ASP A 108 -25.86 -7.27 -9.01
C ASP A 108 -24.40 -6.83 -8.91
N ARG A 109 -23.51 -7.70 -8.41
CA ARG A 109 -22.06 -7.42 -8.36
C ARG A 109 -21.45 -7.28 -9.75
N GLU A 110 -21.85 -8.10 -10.72
CA GLU A 110 -21.37 -7.99 -12.10
C GLU A 110 -21.89 -6.71 -12.77
N ARG A 111 -23.17 -6.35 -12.53
CA ARG A 111 -23.76 -5.10 -13.03
C ARG A 111 -23.01 -3.88 -12.48
N VAL A 112 -22.81 -3.82 -11.15
CA VAL A 112 -22.07 -2.72 -10.51
C VAL A 112 -20.65 -2.67 -11.04
N GLY A 113 -19.94 -3.79 -11.11
CA GLY A 113 -18.57 -3.84 -11.64
C GLY A 113 -18.47 -3.34 -13.09
N THR A 114 -19.45 -3.71 -13.93
CA THR A 114 -19.51 -3.25 -15.33
C THR A 114 -19.78 -1.75 -15.41
N SER A 115 -20.76 -1.24 -14.65
CA SER A 115 -21.06 0.19 -14.60
C SER A 115 -19.88 1.02 -14.06
N SER A 116 -19.21 0.55 -13.00
CA SER A 116 -18.01 1.20 -12.47
C SER A 116 -16.87 1.21 -13.49
N ARG A 117 -16.64 0.10 -14.20
CA ARG A 117 -15.61 0.05 -15.25
C ARG A 117 -15.93 0.98 -16.42
N GLN A 118 -17.19 1.12 -16.80
CA GLN A 118 -17.61 2.07 -17.84
C GLN A 118 -17.36 3.54 -17.45
N LYS A 119 -17.37 3.86 -16.14
CA LYS A 119 -17.05 5.20 -15.64
C LYS A 119 -15.56 5.51 -15.63
N GLN A 120 -14.69 4.51 -15.80
CA GLN A 120 -13.25 4.73 -15.90
C GLN A 120 -12.92 5.25 -17.31
N LYS A 121 -12.84 6.58 -17.44
CA LYS A 121 -12.69 7.29 -18.72
C LYS A 121 -11.29 7.23 -19.32
N PHE A 122 -10.26 7.18 -18.49
CA PHE A 122 -8.87 7.18 -18.94
C PHE A 122 -7.98 6.32 -18.04
N THR A 123 -6.83 5.91 -18.58
CA THR A 123 -5.79 5.12 -17.89
C THR A 123 -4.45 5.79 -18.10
N HIS A 124 -3.53 5.64 -17.14
CA HIS A 124 -2.15 6.06 -17.34
C HIS A 124 -1.43 5.20 -18.40
N THR A 125 -0.37 5.74 -18.99
CA THR A 125 0.44 5.16 -20.08
C THR A 125 1.78 4.63 -19.60
N ALA A 126 2.09 4.74 -18.30
CA ALA A 126 3.34 4.26 -17.69
C ALA A 126 3.56 2.74 -17.79
N GLY A 127 2.51 1.98 -18.12
CA GLY A 127 2.58 0.52 -18.24
C GLY A 127 2.91 -0.13 -16.90
N SER A 128 3.88 -1.05 -16.89
CA SER A 128 4.35 -1.72 -15.67
C SER A 128 5.31 -0.87 -14.82
N ARG A 129 5.67 0.33 -15.28
CA ARG A 129 6.53 1.23 -14.50
C ARG A 129 5.69 1.91 -13.42
N SER A 130 6.20 1.92 -12.19
CA SER A 130 5.59 2.71 -11.12
C SER A 130 5.73 4.21 -11.42
N PHE A 131 4.84 5.02 -10.86
CA PHE A 131 4.92 6.48 -10.98
C PHE A 131 6.23 7.03 -10.41
N SER A 132 6.75 6.46 -9.32
CA SER A 132 8.07 6.81 -8.77
C SER A 132 9.20 6.56 -9.78
N CYS A 133 9.15 5.45 -10.52
CA CYS A 133 10.14 5.16 -11.57
C CYS A 133 10.00 6.12 -12.76
N VAL A 134 8.79 6.56 -13.09
CA VAL A 134 8.56 7.57 -14.13
C VAL A 134 9.11 8.93 -13.69
N ALA A 135 8.82 9.35 -12.46
CA ALA A 135 9.33 10.59 -11.86
C ALA A 135 10.86 10.62 -11.86
N GLN A 136 11.51 9.58 -11.31
CA GLN A 136 12.98 9.51 -11.24
C GLN A 136 13.65 9.66 -12.62
N VAL A 137 13.10 9.03 -13.66
CA VAL A 137 13.65 9.14 -15.02
C VAL A 137 13.43 10.54 -15.59
N ALA A 138 12.27 11.14 -15.33
CA ALA A 138 11.99 12.49 -15.77
C ALA A 138 12.87 13.52 -15.04
N GLU A 139 13.06 13.40 -13.73
CA GLU A 139 13.95 14.23 -12.91
C GLU A 139 15.41 14.12 -13.37
N ALA A 140 15.89 12.91 -13.66
CA ALA A 140 17.24 12.71 -14.19
C ALA A 140 17.43 13.36 -15.57
N THR A 141 16.36 13.49 -16.35
CA THR A 141 16.41 14.10 -17.68
C THR A 141 16.30 15.62 -17.62
N SER A 142 15.44 16.16 -16.75
CA SER A 142 15.19 17.60 -16.60
C SER A 142 16.19 18.30 -15.67
N GLY A 143 16.81 17.56 -14.75
CA GLY A 143 17.61 18.12 -13.65
C GLY A 143 16.78 18.79 -12.54
N GLN A 144 15.44 18.72 -12.61
CA GLN A 144 14.52 19.35 -11.67
C GLN A 144 13.55 18.31 -11.11
N LYS A 145 13.15 18.47 -9.84
CA LYS A 145 12.08 17.69 -9.22
C LYS A 145 10.80 17.75 -10.05
N VAL A 146 10.16 16.59 -10.22
CA VAL A 146 8.95 16.47 -11.03
C VAL A 146 7.75 16.58 -10.09
N GLY A 147 7.06 17.72 -10.17
CA GLY A 147 5.82 17.96 -9.43
C GLY A 147 4.69 17.04 -9.89
N ARG A 148 3.64 16.94 -9.07
CA ARG A 148 2.52 16.03 -9.32
C ARG A 148 1.75 16.35 -10.60
N LEU A 149 1.59 17.62 -10.95
CA LEU A 149 0.95 18.03 -12.21
C LEU A 149 1.77 17.58 -13.42
N GLN A 150 3.10 17.74 -13.35
CA GLN A 150 4.01 17.30 -14.41
C GLN A 150 4.03 15.77 -14.52
N LEU A 151 4.02 15.06 -13.38
CA LEU A 151 3.94 13.60 -13.36
C LEU A 151 2.63 13.11 -13.98
N PHE A 152 1.51 13.79 -13.71
CA PHE A 152 0.23 13.48 -14.35
C PHE A 152 0.32 13.64 -15.87
N ASP A 153 0.90 14.74 -16.35
CA ASP A 153 1.09 15.01 -17.78
C ASP A 153 1.91 13.90 -18.47
N ILE A 154 3.08 13.56 -17.91
CA ILE A 154 3.96 12.50 -18.43
C ILE A 154 3.24 11.15 -18.46
N THR A 155 2.51 10.82 -17.40
CA THR A 155 1.86 9.50 -17.24
C THR A 155 0.56 9.36 -18.00
N HIS A 156 0.03 10.42 -18.62
CA HIS A 156 -1.22 10.37 -19.38
C HIS A 156 -1.06 10.78 -20.85
N ARG A 157 0.18 11.02 -21.29
CA ARG A 157 0.55 11.18 -22.69
C ARG A 157 1.04 9.86 -23.29
N LYS A 158 0.79 9.68 -24.58
CA LYS A 158 1.39 8.62 -25.39
C LYS A 158 2.85 8.97 -25.68
N LYS A 159 3.58 8.01 -26.27
CA LYS A 159 4.98 8.21 -26.67
C LYS A 159 5.17 9.31 -27.72
N ASP A 160 4.14 9.63 -28.49
CA ASP A 160 4.12 10.72 -29.47
C ASP A 160 3.80 12.10 -28.85
N GLY A 161 3.58 12.18 -27.53
CA GLY A 161 3.23 13.40 -26.80
C GLY A 161 1.74 13.75 -26.81
N THR A 162 0.91 13.02 -27.56
CA THR A 162 -0.54 13.26 -27.60
C THR A 162 -1.25 12.70 -26.36
N PRO A 163 -2.35 13.31 -25.90
CA PRO A 163 -3.14 12.78 -24.81
C PRO A 163 -3.75 11.42 -25.18
N MET A 164 -3.94 10.55 -24.19
CA MET A 164 -4.45 9.20 -24.42
C MET A 164 -5.89 9.18 -24.96
N THR A 165 -6.74 10.07 -24.45
CA THR A 165 -8.16 10.26 -24.84
C THR A 165 -8.52 11.75 -24.84
N SER A 166 -9.66 12.12 -25.42
CA SER A 166 -10.17 13.50 -25.38
C SER A 166 -10.47 13.95 -23.94
N GLU A 167 -11.01 13.06 -23.10
CA GLU A 167 -11.28 13.40 -21.70
C GLU A 167 -9.99 13.62 -20.90
N ALA A 168 -8.92 12.88 -21.21
CA ALA A 168 -7.61 13.15 -20.62
C ALA A 168 -7.07 14.51 -21.06
N ALA A 169 -7.29 14.90 -22.31
CA ALA A 169 -6.91 16.22 -22.83
C ALA A 169 -7.67 17.35 -22.10
N GLU A 170 -8.98 17.23 -21.95
CA GLU A 170 -9.82 18.19 -21.21
C GLU A 170 -9.37 18.35 -19.75
N ILE A 171 -8.96 17.25 -19.11
CA ILE A 171 -8.46 17.28 -17.74
C ILE A 171 -7.09 17.96 -17.67
N MET A 172 -6.18 17.64 -18.59
CA MET A 172 -4.87 18.29 -18.67
C MET A 172 -5.00 19.80 -18.87
N GLU A 173 -5.94 20.23 -19.72
CA GLU A 173 -6.24 21.65 -19.94
C GLU A 173 -6.74 22.32 -18.67
N LYS A 174 -7.73 21.73 -17.98
CA LYS A 174 -8.22 22.25 -16.69
C LYS A 174 -7.13 22.35 -15.61
N LEU A 175 -6.24 21.36 -15.55
CA LEU A 175 -5.10 21.37 -14.63
C LEU A 175 -4.15 22.53 -14.95
N LYS A 176 -3.90 22.79 -16.24
CA LYS A 176 -3.05 23.89 -16.70
C LYS A 176 -3.68 25.25 -16.39
N ASP A 177 -4.96 25.44 -16.71
CA ASP A 177 -5.69 26.68 -16.43
C ASP A 177 -5.69 27.01 -14.93
N LYS A 178 -5.93 25.99 -14.09
CA LYS A 178 -5.88 26.14 -12.63
C LYS A 178 -4.49 26.50 -12.14
N LYS A 179 -3.44 25.88 -12.69
CA LYS A 179 -2.07 26.23 -12.35
C LYS A 179 -1.77 27.70 -12.66
N GLU A 180 -2.17 28.19 -13.83
CA GLU A 180 -1.99 29.59 -14.22
C GLU A 180 -2.78 30.55 -13.30
N GLU A 181 -4.01 30.18 -12.91
CA GLU A 181 -4.83 30.92 -11.94
C GLU A 181 -4.14 31.03 -10.57
N TYR A 182 -3.59 29.93 -10.06
CA TYR A 182 -2.85 29.92 -8.79
C TYR A 182 -1.53 30.68 -8.87
N GLU A 183 -0.78 30.58 -9.98
CA GLU A 183 0.46 31.34 -10.16
C GLU A 183 0.19 32.86 -10.23
N ALA A 184 -0.91 33.27 -10.87
CA ALA A 184 -1.31 34.68 -10.90
C ALA A 184 -1.69 35.24 -9.51
N THR A 185 -2.28 34.41 -8.65
CA THR A 185 -2.72 34.82 -7.30
C THR A 185 -1.60 34.69 -6.25
N ALA A 186 -0.73 33.69 -6.38
CA ALA A 186 0.43 33.43 -5.51
C ALA A 186 1.49 34.55 -5.58
N SER A 187 1.43 35.44 -6.57
CA SER A 187 2.21 36.68 -6.60
C SER A 187 1.96 37.61 -5.39
N THR A 188 1.02 37.28 -4.48
CA THR A 188 0.63 38.09 -3.32
C THR A 188 1.05 37.49 -1.96
N ASP A 189 1.36 36.19 -1.86
CA ASP A 189 1.59 35.53 -0.55
C ASP A 189 2.78 34.56 -0.61
N SER A 190 3.93 34.98 -0.06
CA SER A 190 5.25 34.35 -0.31
C SER A 190 5.54 33.08 0.49
N SER A 191 4.52 32.47 1.12
CA SER A 191 4.70 31.34 2.05
C SER A 191 4.16 29.99 1.56
N VAL A 192 3.57 29.92 0.37
CA VAL A 192 2.88 28.71 -0.10
C VAL A 192 3.86 27.76 -0.82
N ASN A 193 3.99 26.53 -0.34
CA ASN A 193 4.82 25.49 -0.95
C ASN A 193 4.23 25.00 -2.28
N PHE A 194 5.04 24.96 -3.34
CA PHE A 194 4.62 24.51 -4.68
C PHE A 194 4.00 23.11 -4.70
N GLU A 195 4.50 22.18 -3.89
CA GLU A 195 3.96 20.82 -3.80
C GLU A 195 2.53 20.82 -3.23
N ASP A 196 2.23 21.75 -2.33
CA ASP A 196 0.90 21.91 -1.72
C ASP A 196 -0.10 22.51 -2.72
N ILE A 197 0.37 23.39 -3.62
CA ILE A 197 -0.43 23.97 -4.70
C ILE A 197 -0.79 22.89 -5.73
N ASP A 198 0.18 22.10 -6.19
CA ASP A 198 -0.04 21.00 -7.13
C ASP A 198 -1.05 19.97 -6.60
N ASN A 199 -0.91 19.58 -5.32
CA ASN A 199 -1.83 18.65 -4.66
C ASN A 199 -3.25 19.24 -4.55
N ARG A 200 -3.36 20.53 -4.22
CA ARG A 200 -4.65 21.22 -4.15
C ARG A 200 -5.33 21.27 -5.52
N ILE A 201 -4.61 21.64 -6.57
CA ILE A 201 -5.13 21.69 -7.94
C ILE A 201 -5.63 20.32 -8.39
N ILE A 202 -4.83 19.27 -8.15
CA ILE A 202 -5.23 17.90 -8.48
C ILE A 202 -6.54 17.52 -7.76
N ASN A 203 -6.66 17.83 -6.47
CA ASN A 203 -7.86 17.51 -5.70
C ASN A 203 -9.09 18.30 -6.18
N GLU A 204 -8.92 19.55 -6.62
CA GLU A 204 -10.01 20.36 -7.19
C GLU A 204 -10.49 19.82 -8.54
N VAL A 205 -9.58 19.32 -9.39
CA VAL A 205 -9.93 18.85 -10.74
C VAL A 205 -10.35 17.38 -10.77
N LEU A 206 -9.64 16.51 -10.04
CA LEU A 206 -9.85 15.05 -10.05
C LEU A 206 -10.66 14.54 -8.87
N GLY A 207 -10.88 15.39 -7.87
CA GLY A 207 -11.49 15.02 -6.60
C GLY A 207 -10.45 14.62 -5.55
N PRO A 208 -10.86 14.57 -4.27
CA PRO A 208 -9.97 14.24 -3.17
C PRO A 208 -9.46 12.80 -3.29
N GLU A 209 -8.20 12.60 -2.88
CA GLU A 209 -7.65 11.26 -2.75
C GLU A 209 -8.47 10.40 -1.78
N SER A 210 -8.48 9.09 -2.03
CA SER A 210 -9.10 8.14 -1.10
C SER A 210 -8.35 8.11 0.24
N GLU A 211 -9.06 7.81 1.33
CA GLU A 211 -8.46 7.65 2.67
C GLU A 211 -7.25 6.71 2.66
N SER A 212 -7.32 5.61 1.91
CA SER A 212 -6.21 4.66 1.78
C SER A 212 -4.95 5.24 1.14
N GLN A 213 -5.10 6.23 0.27
CA GLN A 213 -3.98 6.88 -0.41
C GLN A 213 -3.38 7.97 0.49
N ALA A 214 -4.23 8.73 1.20
CA ALA A 214 -3.81 9.68 2.22
C ALA A 214 -3.05 8.99 3.37
N GLU A 215 -3.48 7.79 3.78
CA GLU A 215 -2.78 6.98 4.79
C GLU A 215 -1.39 6.55 4.32
N VAL A 216 -1.26 6.11 3.06
CA VAL A 216 0.06 5.78 2.47
C VAL A 216 0.97 7.01 2.43
N GLN A 217 0.43 8.18 2.08
CA GLN A 217 1.23 9.41 2.08
C GLN A 217 1.72 9.77 3.48
N ARG A 218 0.84 9.73 4.49
CA ARG A 218 1.22 9.96 5.89
C ARG A 218 2.31 9.01 6.38
N LEU A 219 2.20 7.73 6.03
CA LEU A 219 3.22 6.74 6.37
C LEU A 219 4.56 7.06 5.69
N ASN A 220 4.55 7.48 4.43
CA ASN A 220 5.76 7.90 3.73
C ASN A 220 6.41 9.13 4.40
N ASP A 221 5.62 10.13 4.76
CA ASP A 221 6.11 11.34 5.43
C ASP A 221 6.73 11.01 6.80
N GLN A 222 6.12 10.09 7.55
CA GLN A 222 6.69 9.55 8.79
C GLN A 222 8.02 8.85 8.56
N ILE A 223 8.12 8.01 7.52
CA ILE A 223 9.38 7.33 7.17
C ILE A 223 10.48 8.34 6.84
N VAL A 224 10.17 9.39 6.08
CA VAL A 224 11.13 10.46 5.75
C VAL A 224 11.60 11.19 7.01
N GLN A 225 10.68 11.49 7.94
CA GLN A 225 11.01 12.13 9.22
C GLN A 225 11.90 11.23 10.08
N ILE A 226 11.61 9.92 10.14
CA ILE A 226 12.43 8.94 10.85
C ILE A 226 13.83 8.87 10.22
N GLN A 227 13.92 8.83 8.90
CA GLN A 227 15.21 8.79 8.21
C GLN A 227 16.05 10.04 8.52
N ALA A 228 15.44 11.23 8.44
CA ALA A 228 16.12 12.49 8.76
C ALA A 228 16.61 12.53 10.22
N SER A 229 15.78 12.11 11.18
CA SER A 229 16.18 12.02 12.59
C SER A 229 17.32 11.02 12.81
N THR A 230 17.28 9.89 12.10
CA THR A 230 18.33 8.86 12.16
C THR A 230 19.65 9.39 11.61
N ASP A 231 19.62 10.09 10.47
CA ASP A 231 20.82 10.68 9.86
C ASP A 231 21.43 11.77 10.76
N GLU A 232 20.61 12.52 11.48
CA GLU A 232 21.05 13.52 12.45
C GLU A 232 21.69 12.87 13.69
N GLN A 233 21.08 11.80 14.23
CA GLN A 233 21.68 11.03 15.33
C GLN A 233 23.03 10.39 14.93
N ILE A 234 23.12 9.82 13.73
CA ILE A 234 24.37 9.27 13.19
C ILE A 234 25.44 10.36 13.09
N SER A 235 25.07 11.56 12.65
CA SER A 235 26.00 12.69 12.54
C SER A 235 26.53 13.14 13.91
N GLN A 236 25.66 13.22 14.92
CA GLN A 236 26.05 13.57 16.30
C GLN A 236 27.02 12.52 16.89
N LEU A 237 26.72 11.23 16.72
CA LEU A 237 27.57 10.14 17.21
C LEU A 237 28.96 10.16 16.57
N ARG A 238 29.06 10.50 15.28
CA ARG A 238 30.35 10.63 14.59
C ARG A 238 31.19 11.78 15.13
N VAL A 239 30.57 12.93 15.43
CA VAL A 239 31.25 14.09 16.02
C VAL A 239 31.75 13.75 17.43
N GLU A 240 30.91 13.08 18.24
CA GLU A 240 31.27 12.70 19.59
C GLU A 240 32.40 11.65 19.62
N ALA A 241 32.37 10.67 18.71
CA ALA A 241 33.44 9.69 18.55
C ALA A 241 34.78 10.36 18.19
N ALA A 242 34.78 11.32 17.27
CA ALA A 242 35.99 12.07 16.88
C ALA A 242 36.53 12.93 18.04
N ALA A 243 35.66 13.53 18.85
CA ALA A 243 36.06 14.28 20.04
C ALA A 243 36.74 13.37 21.08
N ARG A 244 36.18 12.17 21.32
CA ARG A 244 36.78 11.19 22.24
C ARG A 244 38.14 10.69 21.74
N GLU A 245 38.30 10.39 20.45
CA GLU A 245 39.59 9.99 19.86
C GLU A 245 40.66 11.10 19.98
N ALA A 246 40.27 12.36 19.75
CA ALA A 246 41.18 13.50 19.86
C ALA A 246 41.66 13.74 21.30
N GLU A 247 40.82 13.45 22.29
CA GLU A 247 41.15 13.56 23.71
C GLU A 247 41.99 12.38 24.20
N GLN A 248 41.79 11.20 23.62
CA GLN A 248 42.57 10.00 23.91
C GLN A 248 44.01 10.07 23.35
N ASN A 249 44.19 10.70 22.18
CA ASN A 249 45.50 10.95 21.57
C ASN A 249 46.28 12.14 22.19
N ARG A 250 45.69 12.85 23.16
CA ARG A 250 46.31 13.98 23.86
C ARG A 250 46.95 13.62 25.20
N LYS A 251 46.78 12.38 25.66
CA LYS A 251 47.43 11.80 26.85
C LYS A 251 48.62 10.95 26.44
#